data_AF-A0A3B8JWW0-F1
#
_entry.id   AF-A0A3B8JWW0-F1
#
_cell.length_a   1.000
_cell.length_b   1.000
_cell.length_c   1.000
_cell.angle_alpha   90.00
_cell.angle_beta   90.00
_cell.angle_gamma   90.00
#
_symmetry.space_group_name_H-M   'P 1'
#
loop_
_entity.id
_entity.type
_entity.pdbx_description
1 polymer ?
#
loop_
_entity_poly.entity_id
_entity_poly.type
_entity_poly.pdbx_seq_one_letter_code
_entity_poly.pdbx_strand_id
1 'polypeptide(L)'
;MNKKSIEPKKKLSACKIGAVYIGAVVGAGFASGQEILQFFGYFGLWGAAGVFLAAFLFGFLGARVMLIAYCIRGPSYRQVVDAVGGRWLG
;
A
#
# COMPACT_ATOMS: atom_id res chain seq x y z
N MET A 1 29.42 -21.69 -1.04
CA MET A 1 28.38 -20.64 -1.05
C MET A 1 27.90 -20.45 -2.48
N ASN A 2 26.75 -21.03 -2.85
CA ASN A 2 26.30 -21.18 -4.23
C ASN A 2 25.47 -19.95 -4.68
N LYS A 3 26.05 -19.09 -5.53
CA LYS A 3 25.37 -17.97 -6.20
C LYS A 3 24.68 -18.43 -7.50
N LYS A 4 23.76 -19.39 -7.38
CA LYS A 4 22.89 -19.91 -8.44
C LYS A 4 21.52 -19.94 -7.74
N SER A 5 20.51 -19.12 -8.03
CA SER A 5 19.91 -18.84 -9.33
C SER A 5 18.87 -17.70 -9.19
N ILE A 6 19.27 -16.45 -8.91
CA ILE A 6 18.32 -15.34 -9.04
C ILE A 6 18.33 -14.89 -10.51
N GLU A 7 17.67 -15.68 -11.36
CA GLU A 7 17.37 -15.30 -12.74
C GLU A 7 16.69 -13.92 -12.78
N PRO A 8 17.02 -13.04 -13.74
CA PRO A 8 16.41 -11.73 -13.84
C PRO A 8 14.93 -11.84 -14.26
N LYS A 9 14.07 -11.59 -13.28
CA LYS A 9 12.77 -10.89 -13.31
C LYS A 9 11.88 -11.13 -14.54
N LYS A 10 10.83 -11.93 -14.33
CA LYS A 10 9.54 -11.74 -15.01
C LYS A 10 9.18 -10.24 -14.95
N LYS A 11 9.00 -9.57 -16.09
CA LYS A 11 8.54 -8.17 -16.12
C LYS A 11 7.19 -8.10 -15.42
N LEU A 12 7.17 -7.59 -14.19
CA LEU A 12 5.94 -7.43 -13.43
C LEU A 12 5.24 -6.17 -13.95
N SER A 13 4.11 -6.37 -14.62
CA SER A 13 3.30 -5.26 -15.14
C SER A 13 2.80 -4.38 -13.99
N ALA A 14 2.68 -3.07 -14.25
CA ALA A 14 2.10 -2.11 -13.31
C ALA A 14 0.74 -2.57 -12.76
N CYS A 15 -0.11 -3.18 -13.60
CA CYS A 15 -1.40 -3.72 -13.16
C CYS A 15 -1.27 -4.85 -12.12
N LYS A 16 -0.24 -5.71 -12.25
CA LYS A 16 0.00 -6.77 -11.26
C LYS A 16 0.45 -6.20 -9.93
N ILE A 17 1.32 -5.18 -9.98
CA ILE A 17 1.78 -4.46 -8.79
C ILE A 17 0.59 -3.78 -8.11
N GLY A 18 -0.26 -3.10 -8.88
CA GLY A 18 -1.49 -2.47 -8.38
C GLY A 18 -2.47 -3.47 -7.78
N ALA A 19 -2.69 -4.62 -8.42
CA ALA A 19 -3.57 -5.67 -7.89
C ALA A 19 -3.07 -6.23 -6.54
N VAL A 20 -1.76 -6.43 -6.38
CA VAL A 20 -1.17 -6.84 -5.10
C VAL A 20 -1.34 -5.76 -4.04
N TYR A 21 -1.15 -4.49 -4.37
CA TYR A 21 -1.37 -3.39 -3.45
C TYR A 21 -2.84 -3.32 -2.99
N ILE A 22 -3.79 -3.37 -3.94
CA ILE A 22 -5.22 -3.39 -3.64
C ILE A 22 -5.55 -4.57 -2.73
N GLY A 23 -5.11 -5.78 -3.07
CA GLY A 23 -5.38 -6.97 -2.26
C GLY A 23 -4.75 -6.95 -0.87
N ALA A 24 -3.62 -6.27 -0.68
CA ALA A 24 -2.99 -6.11 0.62
C ALA A 24 -3.70 -5.06 1.51
N VAL A 25 -4.30 -4.03 0.91
CA VAL A 25 -5.02 -2.97 1.63
C VAL A 25 -6.48 -3.36 1.90
N VAL A 26 -7.13 -4.02 0.95
CA VAL A 26 -8.53 -4.45 1.02
C VAL A 26 -8.61 -5.71 1.88
N GLY A 27 -8.80 -5.53 3.19
CA GLY A 27 -9.06 -6.62 4.14
C GLY A 27 -10.51 -7.12 4.10
N ALA A 28 -10.84 -8.07 4.98
CA ALA A 28 -12.18 -8.67 5.05
C ALA A 28 -13.31 -7.65 5.33
N GLY A 29 -13.04 -6.61 6.12
CA GLY A 29 -14.03 -5.56 6.43
C GLY A 29 -14.28 -4.60 5.27
N PHE A 30 -13.28 -4.36 4.42
CA PHE A 30 -13.44 -3.61 3.17
C PHE A 30 -14.22 -4.43 2.12
N ALA A 31 -13.99 -5.75 2.08
CA ALA A 31 -14.69 -6.67 1.18
C ALA A 31 -16.16 -6.88 1.58
N SER A 32 -16.48 -6.91 2.88
CA SER A 32 -17.86 -6.98 3.36
C SER A 32 -18.59 -5.63 3.24
N GLY A 33 -17.84 -4.52 3.16
CA GLY A 33 -18.38 -3.16 3.07
C GLY A 33 -18.94 -2.62 4.38
N GLN A 34 -18.91 -3.40 5.46
CA GLN A 34 -19.55 -3.03 6.72
C GLN A 34 -18.87 -1.80 7.36
N GLU A 35 -17.54 -1.76 7.31
CA GLU A 35 -16.75 -0.63 7.80
C GLU A 35 -17.01 0.63 6.95
N ILE A 36 -17.08 0.49 5.62
CA ILE A 36 -17.32 1.62 4.70
C ILE A 36 -18.69 2.24 4.96
N LEU A 37 -19.73 1.41 5.15
CA LEU A 37 -21.06 1.89 5.49
C LEU A 37 -21.07 2.60 6.84
N GLN A 38 -20.39 2.04 7.85
CA GLN A 38 -20.33 2.59 9.20
C GLN A 38 -19.59 3.93 9.27
N PHE A 39 -18.45 4.05 8.58
CA PHE A 39 -17.60 5.24 8.65
C PHE A 39 -17.98 6.33 7.65
N PHE A 40 -18.64 5.97 6.54
CA PHE A 40 -18.94 6.92 5.48
C PHE A 40 -20.42 6.90 5.07
N GLY A 41 -21.02 5.72 4.90
CA GLY A 41 -22.41 5.59 4.42
C GLY A 41 -23.43 6.32 5.30
N TYR A 42 -23.36 6.15 6.63
CA TYR A 42 -24.31 6.77 7.57
C TYR A 42 -24.21 8.30 7.68
N PHE A 43 -23.14 8.91 7.17
CA PHE A 43 -22.89 10.36 7.26
C PHE A 43 -23.33 11.14 6.01
N GLY A 44 -23.95 10.48 5.02
CA GLY A 44 -24.48 11.13 3.83
C GLY A 44 -23.41 11.88 3.02
N LEU A 45 -23.67 13.15 2.69
CA LEU A 45 -22.77 13.95 1.84
C LEU A 45 -21.38 14.19 2.46
N TRP A 46 -21.32 14.35 3.78
CA TRP A 46 -20.06 14.46 4.52
C TRP A 46 -19.26 13.15 4.50
N GLY A 47 -19.97 12.02 4.53
CA GLY A 47 -19.40 10.71 4.30
C GLY A 47 -18.76 10.56 2.92
N ALA A 48 -19.43 11.04 1.87
CA ALA A 48 -18.89 11.04 0.51
C ALA A 48 -17.60 11.86 0.41
N ALA A 49 -17.55 13.06 0.99
CA ALA A 49 -16.33 13.86 1.06
C ALA A 49 -15.20 13.13 1.82
N GLY A 50 -15.56 12.43 2.92
CA GLY A 50 -14.64 11.59 3.67
C GLY A 50 -14.06 10.43 2.85
N VAL A 51 -14.88 9.74 2.05
CA VAL A 51 -14.42 8.67 1.14
C VAL A 51 -13.44 9.21 0.12
N PHE A 52 -13.75 10.34 -0.51
CA PHE A 52 -12.84 10.95 -1.50
C PHE A 52 -11.50 11.33 -0.86
N LEU A 53 -11.53 11.94 0.33
CA LEU A 53 -10.31 12.29 1.06
C LEU A 53 -9.51 11.04 1.45
N ALA A 54 -10.17 10.01 1.98
CA ALA A 54 -9.52 8.75 2.36
C ALA A 54 -8.88 8.07 1.14
N ALA A 55 -9.60 7.96 0.02
CA ALA A 55 -9.09 7.38 -1.22
C ALA A 55 -7.86 8.15 -1.74
N PHE A 56 -7.91 9.48 -1.70
CA PHE A 56 -6.78 10.32 -2.07
C PHE A 56 -5.57 10.09 -1.17
N LEU A 57 -5.77 10.08 0.16
CA LEU A 57 -4.70 9.86 1.14
C LEU A 57 -4.09 8.46 1.01
N PHE A 58 -4.91 7.42 0.82
CA PHE A 58 -4.44 6.05 0.59
C PHE A 58 -3.63 5.94 -0.70
N GLY A 59 -4.11 6.54 -1.79
CA GLY A 59 -3.38 6.56 -3.06
C GLY A 59 -2.05 7.31 -2.95
N PHE A 60 -2.07 8.49 -2.34
CA PHE A 60 -0.88 9.31 -2.13
C PHE A 60 0.15 8.58 -1.24
N LEU A 61 -0.25 8.10 -0.07
CA LEU A 61 0.65 7.41 0.86
C LEU A 61 1.20 6.12 0.24
N GLY A 62 0.36 5.32 -0.39
CA GLY A 62 0.77 4.11 -1.10
C GLY A 62 1.81 4.38 -2.17
N ALA A 63 1.59 5.41 -2.99
CA ALA A 63 2.55 5.82 -4.02
C ALA A 63 3.89 6.28 -3.42
N ARG A 64 3.87 7.06 -2.33
CA ARG A 64 5.10 7.50 -1.63
C ARG A 64 5.87 6.33 -1.06
N VAL A 65 5.20 5.39 -0.40
CA VAL A 65 5.83 4.18 0.15
C VAL A 65 6.43 3.33 -0.96
N MET A 66 5.70 3.12 -2.06
CA MET A 66 6.18 2.35 -3.21
C MET A 66 7.38 3.02 -3.90
N LEU A 67 7.38 4.35 -3.99
CA LEU A 67 8.52 5.12 -4.51
C LEU A 67 9.76 4.96 -3.62
N ILE A 68 9.61 5.07 -2.30
CA ILE A 68 10.72 4.90 -1.34
C ILE A 68 11.27 3.47 -1.43
N ALA A 69 10.38 2.47 -1.44
CA ALA A 69 10.75 1.07 -1.62
C ALA A 69 11.51 0.83 -2.94
N TYR A 70 11.07 1.47 -4.02
CA TYR A 70 11.74 1.42 -5.31
C TYR A 70 13.14 2.05 -5.27
N CYS A 71 13.29 3.21 -4.63
CA CYS A 71 14.58 3.92 -4.51
C CYS A 71 15.60 3.14 -3.67
N ILE A 72 15.17 2.53 -2.56
CA ILE A 72 16.06 1.78 -1.65
C ILE A 72 16.56 0.48 -2.29
N ARG A 73 15.81 -0.11 -3.23
CA ARG A 73 16.10 -1.42 -3.86
C ARG A 73 16.35 -2.54 -2.84
N GLY A 74 15.81 -2.39 -1.63
CA GLY A 74 15.99 -3.33 -0.53
C GLY A 74 15.12 -4.58 -0.69
N PRO A 75 15.61 -5.78 -0.33
CA PRO A 75 14.82 -7.01 -0.36
C PRO A 75 13.80 -7.12 0.79
N SER A 76 13.80 -6.19 1.75
CA SER A 76 13.02 -6.28 2.98
C SER A 76 12.27 -4.98 3.30
N TYR A 77 11.01 -5.13 3.72
CA TYR A 77 10.15 -4.05 4.20
C TYR A 77 10.77 -3.25 5.36
N ARG A 78 11.61 -3.90 6.18
CA ARG A 78 12.27 -3.24 7.33
C ARG A 78 13.08 -2.02 6.89
N GLN A 79 13.76 -2.09 5.74
CA GLN A 79 14.54 -0.95 5.24
C GLN A 79 13.67 0.25 4.85
N VAL A 80 12.42 0.02 4.45
CA VAL A 80 11.46 1.08 4.16
C VAL A 80 10.99 1.72 5.47
N VAL A 81 10.74 0.92 6.51
CA VAL A 81 10.38 1.43 7.84
C VAL A 81 11.54 2.20 8.45
N ASP A 82 12.76 1.69 8.38
CA ASP A 82 13.95 2.36 8.91
C ASP A 82 14.17 3.71 8.20
N ALA A 83 13.95 3.77 6.88
CA ALA A 83 14.07 4.98 6.09
C ALA A 83 12.98 6.04 6.38
N VAL A 84 11.75 5.60 6.71
CA VAL A 84 10.63 6.52 7.02
C VAL A 84 10.61 6.91 8.50
N GLY A 85 10.90 5.95 9.39
CA GLY A 85 10.81 6.08 10.85
C GLY A 85 12.08 6.64 11.51
N GLY A 86 13.21 6.66 10.82
CA GLY A 86 14.48 7.16 11.34
C GLY A 86 14.94 6.42 12.61
N ARG A 87 15.84 7.04 13.38
CA ARG A 87 16.49 6.43 14.56
C ARG A 87 15.56 6.09 15.74
N TRP A 88 14.27 6.44 15.65
CA TRP A 88 13.29 6.21 16.72
C TRP A 88 12.36 5.01 16.47
N LEU A 89 12.12 4.62 15.20
CA LEU A 89 11.21 3.53 14.84
C LEU A 89 11.84 2.46 13.92
N GLY A 90 13.09 2.64 13.46
CA GLY A 90 13.85 1.67 12.66
C GLY A 90 14.75 0.73 13.48
#